data_AF-A0A392RF42-F1
#
_entry.id   AF-A0A392RF42-F1
#
_cell.length_a   1.000
_cell.length_b   1.000
_cell.length_c   1.000
_cell.angle_alpha   90.00
_cell.angle_beta   90.00
_cell.angle_gamma   90.00
#
_symmetry.space_group_name_H-M   'P 1'
#
loop_
_entity.id
_entity.type
_entity.pdbx_description
1 polymer ?
#
loop_
_entity_poly.entity_id
_entity_poly.type
_entity_poly.pdbx_seq_one_letter_code
_entity_poly.pdbx_strand_id
1 'polypeptide(L)'
;MGFVLKEKLKRLKGALKKWNKDVYGSVDTKIGDLTDAIECLELKGEREGLSEEELVERKTKFNNLWLLLKSKDSLEFQKSRSRRLREGDANTEFFHACVKSRRRSNSLVALKKGSEWLSTPEAIR
;
A
#
# COMPACT_ATOMS: atom_id res chain seq x y z
N MET A 1 -8.85 32.89 -7.79
CA MET A 1 -8.69 31.66 -8.62
C MET A 1 -8.04 30.47 -7.89
N GLY A 2 -7.03 30.65 -7.03
CA GLY A 2 -6.36 29.51 -6.36
C GLY A 2 -7.18 28.74 -5.33
N PHE A 3 -8.15 29.38 -4.67
CA PHE A 3 -8.99 28.75 -3.63
C PHE A 3 -9.91 27.66 -4.20
N VAL A 4 -10.57 27.94 -5.33
CA VAL A 4 -11.47 27.00 -6.01
C VAL A 4 -10.71 25.75 -6.50
N LEU A 5 -9.50 25.92 -7.04
CA LEU A 5 -8.67 24.81 -7.47
C LEU A 5 -8.22 23.95 -6.28
N LYS A 6 -7.81 24.58 -5.17
CA LYS A 6 -7.43 23.88 -3.92
C LYS A 6 -8.58 23.04 -3.37
N GLU A 7 -9.81 23.57 -3.34
CA GLU A 7 -10.98 22.81 -2.90
C GLU A 7 -11.31 21.64 -3.83
N LYS A 8 -11.28 21.85 -5.15
CA LYS A 8 -11.49 20.77 -6.14
C LYS A 8 -10.47 19.65 -5.98
N LEU A 9 -9.18 19.98 -5.80
CA LEU A 9 -8.13 19.00 -5.54
C LEU A 9 -8.31 18.28 -4.19
N LYS A 10 -8.82 18.97 -3.16
CA LYS A 10 -9.10 18.36 -1.85
C LYS A 10 -10.22 17.33 -1.94
N ARG A 11 -11.29 17.63 -2.69
CA ARG A 11 -12.38 16.68 -2.97
C ARG A 11 -11.89 15.47 -3.77
N LEU A 12 -11.11 15.72 -4.83
CA LEU A 12 -10.52 14.67 -5.66
C LEU A 12 -9.59 13.76 -4.83
N LYS A 13 -8.77 14.33 -3.95
CA LYS A 13 -7.91 13.56 -3.02
C LYS A 13 -8.72 12.65 -2.10
N GLY A 14 -9.88 13.12 -1.61
CA GLY A 14 -10.79 12.30 -0.80
C GLY A 14 -11.34 11.11 -1.58
N ALA A 15 -11.84 11.37 -2.79
CA ALA A 15 -12.33 10.32 -3.68
C ALA A 15 -11.24 9.30 -4.04
N LEU A 16 -10.04 9.76 -4.38
CA LEU A 16 -8.88 8.90 -4.67
C LEU A 16 -8.45 8.07 -3.46
N LYS A 17 -8.51 8.61 -2.24
CA LYS A 17 -8.23 7.84 -1.02
C LYS A 17 -9.24 6.73 -0.82
N LYS A 18 -10.53 7.01 -1.03
CA LYS A 18 -11.60 6.01 -0.92
C LYS A 18 -11.42 4.93 -1.98
N TRP A 19 -11.25 5.33 -3.24
CA TRP A 19 -10.97 4.40 -4.34
C TRP A 19 -9.73 3.54 -4.08
N ASN A 20 -8.64 4.13 -3.58
CA ASN A 20 -7.44 3.37 -3.23
C ASN A 20 -7.69 2.41 -2.05
N LYS A 21 -8.52 2.77 -1.07
CA LYS A 21 -8.88 1.83 0.00
C LYS A 21 -9.74 0.68 -0.52
N ASP A 22 -10.73 0.99 -1.34
CA ASP A 22 -11.67 0.00 -1.87
C ASP A 22 -10.99 -0.95 -2.88
N VAL A 23 -10.05 -0.44 -3.69
CA VAL A 23 -9.35 -1.22 -4.73
C VAL A 23 -8.02 -1.79 -4.26
N TYR A 24 -7.12 -0.99 -3.68
CA TYR A 24 -5.81 -1.46 -3.22
C TYR A 24 -5.83 -2.01 -1.79
N GLY A 25 -6.70 -1.51 -0.91
CA GLY A 25 -6.90 -2.15 0.40
C GLY A 25 -7.40 -3.59 0.25
N SER A 26 -8.13 -3.88 -0.83
CA SER A 26 -8.48 -5.25 -1.20
C SER A 26 -7.27 -6.10 -1.58
N VAL A 27 -6.15 -5.53 -2.03
CA VAL A 27 -4.95 -6.32 -2.39
C VAL A 27 -4.28 -6.87 -1.15
N ASP A 28 -4.10 -6.04 -0.11
CA ASP A 28 -3.55 -6.49 1.17
C ASP A 28 -4.45 -7.53 1.84
N THR A 29 -5.78 -7.34 1.82
CA THR A 29 -6.71 -8.35 2.35
C THR A 29 -6.68 -9.63 1.51
N LYS A 30 -6.65 -9.53 0.18
CA LYS A 30 -6.61 -10.69 -0.72
C LYS A 30 -5.31 -11.49 -0.60
N ILE A 31 -4.20 -10.82 -0.29
CA ILE A 31 -2.93 -11.48 0.07
C ILE A 31 -3.10 -12.26 1.39
N GLY A 32 -3.75 -11.66 2.40
CA GLY A 32 -4.10 -12.33 3.65
C GLY A 32 -4.98 -13.56 3.40
N ASP A 33 -6.12 -13.38 2.74
CA ASP A 33 -7.09 -14.44 2.45
C ASP A 33 -6.45 -15.61 1.67
N LEU A 34 -5.56 -15.32 0.71
CA LEU A 34 -4.82 -16.35 -0.03
C LEU A 34 -3.80 -17.07 0.84
N THR A 35 -3.11 -16.35 1.73
CA THR A 35 -2.17 -16.95 2.69
C THR A 35 -2.91 -17.91 3.63
N ASP A 36 -4.03 -17.47 4.20
CA ASP A 36 -4.85 -18.28 5.11
C ASP A 36 -5.41 -19.51 4.39
N ALA A 37 -5.88 -19.36 3.14
CA ALA A 37 -6.38 -20.47 2.33
C ALA A 37 -5.30 -21.49 1.97
N ILE A 38 -4.05 -21.04 1.77
CA ILE A 38 -2.90 -21.93 1.53
C ILE A 38 -2.54 -22.66 2.82
N GLU A 39 -2.50 -21.97 3.96
CA GLU A 39 -2.20 -22.57 5.26
C GLU A 39 -3.22 -23.65 5.63
N CYS A 40 -4.52 -23.40 5.38
CA CYS A 40 -5.57 -24.40 5.56
C CYS A 40 -5.33 -25.67 4.71
N LEU A 41 -4.88 -25.50 3.46
CA LEU A 41 -4.58 -26.62 2.56
C LEU A 41 -3.32 -27.39 2.99
N GLU A 42 -2.28 -26.70 3.46
CA GLU A 42 -1.08 -27.35 4.01
C GLU A 42 -1.41 -28.17 5.25
N LEU A 43 -2.17 -27.62 6.20
CA LEU A 43 -2.61 -28.33 7.41
C LEU A 43 -3.48 -29.55 7.10
N LYS A 44 -4.30 -29.48 6.04
CA LYS A 44 -5.06 -30.63 5.55
C LYS A 44 -4.14 -31.68 4.95
N GLY A 45 -3.17 -31.27 4.14
CA GLY A 45 -2.18 -32.16 3.53
C GLY A 45 -1.32 -32.90 4.54
N GLU A 46 -0.99 -32.27 5.67
CA GLU A 46 -0.26 -32.92 6.78
C GLU A 46 -1.08 -34.00 7.49
N ARG A 47 -2.42 -33.85 7.55
CA ARG A 47 -3.30 -34.79 8.27
C ARG A 47 -3.73 -35.97 7.42
N GLU A 48 -4.18 -35.70 6.19
CA GLU A 48 -4.93 -36.66 5.37
C GLU A 48 -4.30 -36.88 3.98
N GLY A 49 -3.27 -36.09 3.62
CA GLY A 49 -2.81 -35.98 2.24
C GLY A 49 -3.71 -35.06 1.40
N LEU A 50 -3.18 -34.55 0.28
CA LEU A 50 -3.93 -33.72 -0.66
C LEU A 50 -4.32 -34.54 -1.89
N SER A 51 -5.51 -34.31 -2.43
CA SER A 51 -5.89 -34.86 -3.74
C SER A 51 -5.13 -34.15 -4.87
N GLU A 52 -5.12 -34.75 -6.07
CA GLU A 52 -4.51 -34.15 -7.27
C GLU A 52 -5.16 -32.79 -7.59
N GLU A 53 -6.47 -32.66 -7.41
CA GLU A 53 -7.23 -31.43 -7.62
C GLU A 53 -6.84 -30.34 -6.61
N GLU A 54 -6.65 -30.71 -5.34
CA GLU A 54 -6.24 -29.79 -4.28
C GLU A 54 -4.78 -29.34 -4.45
N LEU A 55 -3.91 -30.20 -4.99
CA LEU A 55 -2.53 -29.83 -5.36
C LEU A 55 -2.51 -28.80 -6.50
N VAL A 56 -3.37 -28.97 -7.50
CA VAL A 56 -3.54 -27.99 -8.58
C VAL A 56 -4.08 -26.67 -8.02
N GLU A 57 -5.10 -26.73 -7.18
CA GLU A 57 -5.68 -25.54 -6.54
C GLU A 57 -4.61 -24.79 -5.70
N ARG A 58 -3.85 -25.52 -4.88
CA ARG A 58 -2.73 -24.98 -4.11
C ARG A 58 -1.74 -24.24 -5.01
N LYS A 59 -1.32 -24.87 -6.12
CA LYS A 59 -0.38 -24.27 -7.08
C LYS A 59 -0.96 -22.98 -7.69
N THR A 60 -2.25 -22.95 -8.02
CA THR A 60 -2.90 -21.74 -8.53
C THR A 60 -2.99 -20.63 -7.50
N LYS A 61 -3.31 -20.96 -6.24
CA LYS A 61 -3.32 -20.01 -5.11
C LYS A 61 -1.95 -19.40 -4.87
N PHE A 62 -0.88 -20.21 -4.87
CA PHE A 62 0.50 -19.71 -4.78
C PHE A 62 0.89 -18.78 -5.94
N ASN A 63 0.53 -19.15 -7.18
CA ASN A 63 0.81 -18.29 -8.34
C ASN A 63 0.08 -16.93 -8.23
N ASN A 64 -1.17 -16.94 -7.79
CA ASN A 64 -1.95 -15.72 -7.57
C ASN A 64 -1.34 -14.86 -6.46
N LEU A 65 -0.93 -15.48 -5.35
CA LEU A 65 -0.25 -14.80 -4.25
C LEU A 65 1.04 -14.13 -4.72
N TRP A 66 1.88 -14.85 -5.48
CA TRP A 66 3.12 -14.32 -6.03
C TRP A 66 2.90 -13.13 -6.95
N LEU A 67 1.88 -13.20 -7.82
CA LEU A 67 1.53 -12.09 -8.71
C LEU A 67 1.09 -10.83 -7.93
N LEU A 68 0.28 -11.01 -6.88
CA LEU A 68 -0.17 -9.91 -6.04
C LEU A 68 0.97 -9.27 -5.26
N LEU A 69 1.88 -10.08 -4.68
CA LEU A 69 3.06 -9.58 -3.99
C LEU A 69 3.96 -8.76 -4.93
N LYS A 70 4.24 -9.29 -6.13
CA LYS A 70 5.03 -8.57 -7.13
C LYS A 70 4.40 -7.24 -7.56
N SER A 71 3.07 -7.21 -7.66
CA SER A 71 2.31 -5.98 -7.95
C SER A 71 2.44 -4.97 -6.80
N LYS A 72 2.33 -5.42 -5.55
CA LYS A 72 2.50 -4.60 -4.35
C LYS A 72 3.90 -4.01 -4.26
N ASP A 73 4.95 -4.82 -4.47
CA ASP A 73 6.33 -4.35 -4.47
C ASP A 73 6.54 -3.26 -5.54
N SER A 74 5.99 -3.47 -6.74
CA SER A 74 6.05 -2.50 -7.84
C SER A 74 5.37 -1.18 -7.47
N LEU A 75 4.23 -1.25 -6.77
CA LEU A 75 3.50 -0.07 -6.30
C LEU A 75 4.27 0.68 -5.20
N GLU A 76 4.84 -0.02 -4.24
CA GLU A 76 5.64 0.57 -3.16
C GLU A 76 6.89 1.26 -3.70
N PHE A 77 7.53 0.63 -4.69
CA PHE A 77 8.59 1.23 -5.45
C PHE A 77 8.14 2.54 -6.13
N GLN A 78 7.02 2.54 -6.87
CA GLN A 78 6.48 3.75 -7.49
C GLN A 78 6.16 4.85 -6.45
N LYS A 79 5.57 4.49 -5.31
CA LYS A 79 5.23 5.41 -4.21
C LYS A 79 6.48 6.04 -3.57
N SER A 80 7.56 5.28 -3.42
CA SER A 80 8.82 5.79 -2.87
C SER A 80 9.44 6.89 -3.76
N ARG A 81 9.14 6.87 -5.07
CA ARG A 81 9.74 7.70 -6.12
C ARG A 81 11.28 7.63 -6.10
N SER A 82 11.83 6.50 -5.66
CA SER A 82 13.25 6.20 -5.76
C SER A 82 13.53 5.76 -7.19
N ARG A 83 14.60 6.28 -7.81
CA ARG A 83 15.17 5.66 -9.01
C ARG A 83 15.62 4.26 -8.58
N ARG A 84 15.22 3.21 -9.31
CA ARG A 84 15.74 1.86 -9.10
C ARG A 84 17.25 2.02 -9.24
N LEU A 85 18.02 1.94 -8.14
CA LEU A 85 19.46 1.81 -8.29
C LEU A 85 19.64 0.55 -9.13
N ARG A 86 20.53 0.63 -10.10
CA ARG A 86 20.67 -0.30 -11.22
C ARG A 86 20.93 -1.76 -10.80
N GLU A 87 21.04 -2.05 -9.51
CA GLU A 87 21.49 -3.31 -8.96
C GLU A 87 20.61 -3.70 -7.75
N GLY A 88 19.73 -4.68 -7.97
CA GLY A 88 19.72 -5.88 -7.14
C GLY A 88 19.40 -5.82 -5.64
N ASP A 89 18.66 -4.83 -5.12
CA ASP A 89 18.15 -4.94 -3.76
C ASP A 89 16.62 -4.82 -3.67
N ALA A 90 15.99 -5.89 -3.17
CA ALA A 90 14.57 -6.03 -2.89
C ALA A 90 14.23 -5.59 -1.46
N ASN A 91 15.00 -4.65 -0.91
CA ASN A 91 14.83 -4.17 0.45
C ASN A 91 13.54 -3.32 0.61
N THR A 92 12.44 -3.99 0.94
CA THR A 92 11.12 -3.39 1.21
C THR A 92 11.17 -2.42 2.39
N GLU A 93 11.99 -2.69 3.42
CA GLU A 93 12.14 -1.79 4.58
C GLU A 93 12.69 -0.41 4.18
N PHE A 94 13.67 -0.37 3.29
CA PHE A 94 14.22 0.87 2.75
C PHE A 94 13.13 1.68 2.03
N PHE A 95 12.37 1.05 1.13
CA PHE A 95 11.31 1.75 0.40
C PHE A 95 10.20 2.24 1.33
N HIS A 96 9.81 1.44 2.33
CA HIS A 96 8.86 1.87 3.35
C HIS A 96 9.40 3.06 4.17
N ALA A 97 10.67 3.05 4.57
CA ALA A 97 11.30 4.16 5.27
C ALA A 97 11.31 5.45 4.41
N CYS A 98 11.63 5.33 3.11
CA CYS A 98 11.55 6.44 2.16
C CYS A 98 10.13 6.99 2.05
N VAL A 99 9.11 6.14 1.90
CA VAL A 99 7.70 6.55 1.84
C VAL A 99 7.29 7.27 3.13
N LYS A 100 7.64 6.74 4.30
CA LYS A 100 7.37 7.36 5.60
C LYS A 100 8.03 8.72 5.73
N SER A 101 9.32 8.84 5.35
CA SER A 101 10.06 10.10 5.36
C SER A 101 9.42 11.16 4.47
N ARG A 102 9.06 10.80 3.22
CA ARG A 102 8.35 11.71 2.31
C ARG A 102 6.99 12.13 2.83
N ARG A 103 6.24 11.20 3.44
CA ARG A 103 4.95 11.52 4.07
C ARG A 103 5.12 12.52 5.20
N ARG A 104 6.18 12.41 6.00
CA ARG A 104 6.53 13.37 7.06
C ARG A 104 6.89 14.73 6.47
N SER A 105 7.80 14.79 5.49
CA SER A 105 8.21 16.06 4.88
C SER A 105 7.09 16.77 4.12
N ASN A 106 6.15 16.02 3.53
CA ASN A 106 4.99 16.59 2.85
C ASN A 106 3.82 16.89 3.80
N SER A 107 3.96 16.60 5.10
CA SER A 107 2.99 16.98 6.11
C SER A 107 3.19 18.45 6.47
N LEU A 108 2.19 19.29 6.24
CA LEU A 108 2.17 20.67 6.74
C LEU A 108 1.93 20.62 8.26
N VAL A 109 3.01 20.74 9.05
CA VAL A 109 2.96 20.71 10.53
C VAL A 109 2.66 22.08 11.13
N ALA A 110 3.19 23.16 10.54
CA ALA A 110 2.92 24.52 10.98
C ALA A 110 2.96 25.49 9.81
N LEU A 111 2.18 26.57 9.91
CA LEU A 111 2.09 27.62 8.89
C LEU A 111 2.38 28.98 9.54
N LYS A 112 3.41 29.68 9.05
CA LYS A 112 3.80 30.99 9.60
C LYS A 112 2.94 32.09 8.99
N LYS A 113 2.25 32.88 9.81
CA LYS A 113 1.49 34.07 9.40
C LYS A 113 2.07 35.28 10.14
N GLY A 114 2.90 36.06 9.46
CA GLY A 114 3.61 37.19 10.08
C GLY A 114 4.60 36.71 11.15
N SER A 115 4.39 37.13 12.40
CA SER A 115 5.23 36.75 13.57
C SER A 115 4.78 35.47 14.27
N GLU A 116 3.58 34.96 13.95
CA GLU A 116 2.98 33.82 14.64
C GLU A 116 3.11 32.52 13.84
N TRP A 117 3.35 31.43 14.56
CA TRP A 117 3.36 30.07 14.03
C TRP A 117 2.03 29.39 14.36
N LEU A 118 1.28 29.00 13.33
CA LEU A 118 0.02 28.28 13.47
C LEU A 118 0.28 26.77 13.39
N SER A 119 0.25 26.11 14.54
CA SER A 119 0.55 24.67 14.70
C SER A 119 -0.72 23.81 14.78
N THR A 120 -1.87 24.42 15.09
CA THR A 120 -3.14 23.72 15.31
C THR A 120 -4.00 23.71 14.03
N PRO A 121 -4.59 22.57 13.64
CA PRO A 121 -5.48 22.49 12.48
C PRO A 121 -6.71 23.41 12.56
N GLU A 122 -7.12 23.79 13.77
CA GLU A 122 -8.27 24.65 14.05
C GLU A 122 -8.00 26.13 13.74
N ALA A 123 -6.75 26.58 13.82
CA ALA A 123 -6.34 27.95 13.51
C ALA A 123 -6.09 28.17 12.00
N ILE A 124 -6.13 27.10 11.20
CA ILE A 124 -6.02 27.12 9.74
C ILE A 124 -7.42 26.98 9.15
N ARG A 125 -8.29 27.98 9.38
CA ARG A 125 -9.59 28.09 8.70
C ARG A 125 -9.72 29.42 7.98
#